data_AF-A0A0R2KD61-F1
#
_entry.id   AF-A0A0R2KD61-F1
#
_cell.length_a   1.000
_cell.length_b   1.000
_cell.length_c   1.000
_cell.angle_alpha   90.00
_cell.angle_beta   90.00
_cell.angle_gamma   90.00
#
_symmetry.space_group_name_H-M   'P 1'
#
loop_
_entity.id
_entity.type
_entity.pdbx_description
1 polymer ?
#
loop_
_entity_poly.entity_id
_entity_poly.type
_entity_poly.pdbx_seq_one_letter_code
_entity_poly.pdbx_strand_id
1 'polypeptide(L)'
;MSKQNNMTLLAERQVRPNPLFDPKALAKFVAENDDLIFAKVDRQAMWLFPSGQLVQSNKENNQKRRVCHYYIKYYFRYIGMKNVLKIEQENQHVFNNLVTKGVGVVNLVPETMAALKGDDQDLTEQQKQFLRVNKYKLYSYVKNHPITAKYLAKAAKI
;
A
#
# COMPACT_ATOMS: atom_id res chain seq x y z
N MET A 1 -8.61 -26.99 -10.30
CA MET A 1 -7.19 -26.68 -10.60
C MET A 1 -6.86 -25.20 -10.35
N SER A 2 -6.86 -24.69 -9.10
CA SER A 2 -6.68 -23.22 -8.86
C SER A 2 -5.73 -22.82 -7.73
N LYS A 3 -5.10 -23.76 -7.01
CA LYS A 3 -4.15 -23.41 -5.94
C LYS A 3 -2.71 -23.16 -6.43
N GLN A 4 -2.30 -23.79 -7.54
CA GLN A 4 -0.95 -23.65 -8.09
C GLN A 4 -0.70 -22.26 -8.68
N ASN A 5 -1.70 -21.62 -9.31
CA ASN A 5 -1.47 -20.34 -10.00
C ASN A 5 -1.17 -19.15 -9.08
N ASN A 6 -1.71 -19.13 -7.86
CA ASN A 6 -1.50 -18.00 -6.94
C ASN A 6 -0.11 -18.00 -6.29
N MET A 7 0.48 -19.18 -6.04
CA MET A 7 1.82 -19.24 -5.45
C MET A 7 2.92 -18.95 -6.48
N THR A 8 2.75 -19.38 -7.74
CA THR A 8 3.71 -19.09 -8.80
C THR A 8 3.79 -17.59 -9.12
N LEU A 9 2.64 -16.90 -9.13
CA LEU A 9 2.56 -15.43 -9.27
C LEU A 9 3.23 -14.67 -8.13
N LEU A 10 3.25 -15.21 -6.91
CA LEU A 10 3.95 -14.63 -5.77
C LEU A 10 5.46 -14.90 -5.81
N ALA A 11 5.88 -16.04 -6.36
CA ALA A 11 7.30 -16.40 -6.49
C ALA A 11 8.01 -15.51 -7.54
N GLU A 12 7.39 -15.22 -8.68
CA GLU A 12 7.94 -14.33 -9.70
C GLU A 12 8.03 -12.85 -9.27
N ARG A 13 7.23 -12.45 -8.27
CA ARG A 13 7.24 -11.08 -7.71
C ARG A 13 8.38 -10.85 -6.70
N GLN A 14 9.09 -11.88 -6.26
CA GLN A 14 10.09 -11.80 -5.17
C GLN A 14 11.38 -11.04 -5.52
N VAL A 15 11.60 -10.68 -6.79
CA VAL A 15 12.79 -9.91 -7.23
C VAL A 15 12.50 -8.40 -7.31
N ARG A 16 11.27 -7.97 -7.03
CA ARG A 16 10.88 -6.55 -7.10
C ARG A 16 10.93 -5.89 -5.71
N PRO A 17 11.32 -4.61 -5.61
CA PRO A 17 11.35 -3.89 -4.33
C PRO A 17 10.01 -3.89 -3.59
N ASN A 18 8.91 -3.95 -4.33
CA ASN A 18 7.52 -3.98 -3.84
C ASN A 18 6.79 -5.24 -4.34
N PRO A 19 7.04 -6.42 -3.74
CA PRO A 19 6.62 -7.72 -4.29
C PRO A 19 5.10 -7.95 -4.24
N LEU A 20 4.35 -7.14 -3.48
CA LEU A 20 2.89 -7.25 -3.38
C LEU A 20 2.18 -6.18 -4.22
N PHE A 21 2.92 -5.32 -4.93
CA PHE A 21 2.31 -4.32 -5.81
C PHE A 21 1.88 -4.93 -7.15
N ASP A 22 0.63 -4.70 -7.52
CA ASP A 22 0.04 -5.07 -8.80
C ASP A 22 -0.85 -3.92 -9.30
N PRO A 23 -0.51 -3.26 -10.42
CA PRO A 23 -1.27 -2.12 -10.92
C PRO A 23 -2.70 -2.49 -11.34
N LYS A 24 -2.95 -3.73 -11.80
CA LYS A 24 -4.31 -4.19 -12.12
C LYS A 24 -5.14 -4.37 -10.85
N ALA A 25 -4.51 -4.86 -9.78
CA ALA A 25 -5.15 -4.96 -8.47
C ALA A 25 -5.47 -3.59 -7.88
N LEU A 26 -4.58 -2.60 -8.05
CA LEU A 26 -4.83 -1.22 -7.65
C LEU A 26 -6.05 -0.63 -8.38
N ALA A 27 -6.11 -0.79 -9.71
CA ALA A 27 -7.25 -0.32 -10.50
C ALA A 27 -8.56 -0.94 -10.02
N LYS A 28 -8.57 -2.26 -9.78
CA LYS A 28 -9.75 -2.98 -9.28
C LYS A 28 -10.14 -2.56 -7.86
N PHE A 29 -9.16 -2.39 -6.97
CA PHE A 29 -9.38 -1.93 -5.59
C PHE A 29 -10.04 -0.55 -5.54
N VAL A 30 -9.58 0.39 -6.36
CA VAL A 30 -10.16 1.74 -6.41
C VAL A 30 -11.54 1.71 -7.08
N ALA A 31 -11.72 0.94 -8.16
CA ALA A 31 -12.98 0.86 -8.88
C ALA A 31 -14.12 0.19 -8.09
N GLU A 32 -13.81 -0.80 -7.24
CA GLU A 32 -14.80 -1.53 -6.44
C GLU A 32 -14.99 -0.96 -5.02
N ASN A 33 -14.36 0.17 -4.70
CA ASN A 33 -14.53 0.84 -3.43
C ASN A 33 -15.22 2.20 -3.64
N ASP A 34 -16.51 2.25 -3.29
CA ASP A 34 -17.38 3.43 -3.44
C ASP A 34 -16.94 4.66 -2.64
N ASP A 35 -15.86 4.58 -1.87
CA ASP A 35 -15.30 5.68 -1.10
C ASP A 35 -13.92 6.15 -1.62
N LEU A 36 -13.39 5.53 -2.68
CA LEU A 36 -12.06 5.81 -3.23
C LEU A 36 -12.13 6.24 -4.70
N ILE A 37 -11.26 7.18 -5.06
CA ILE A 37 -10.99 7.54 -6.46
C ILE A 37 -9.50 7.81 -6.66
N PHE A 38 -9.05 7.75 -7.91
CA PHE A 38 -7.74 8.28 -8.25
C PHE A 38 -7.74 9.80 -8.13
N ALA A 39 -6.75 10.33 -7.41
CA ALA A 39 -6.65 11.76 -7.16
C ALA A 39 -6.22 12.50 -8.43
N LYS A 40 -6.93 13.59 -8.74
CA LYS A 40 -6.54 14.53 -9.81
C LYS A 40 -5.61 15.63 -9.31
N VAL A 41 -5.61 15.86 -8.00
CA VAL A 41 -4.85 16.92 -7.33
C VAL A 41 -4.05 16.28 -6.19
N ASP A 42 -2.76 16.62 -6.12
CA ASP A 42 -1.81 16.13 -5.11
C ASP A 42 -2.28 16.38 -3.66
N ARG A 43 -2.86 17.56 -3.39
CA ARG A 43 -3.31 17.97 -2.05
C ARG A 43 -4.49 17.19 -1.50
N GLN A 44 -5.17 16.40 -2.32
CA GLN A 44 -6.30 15.57 -1.91
C GLN A 44 -5.88 14.11 -1.70
N ALA A 45 -4.68 13.73 -2.14
CA ALA A 45 -4.20 12.35 -2.08
C ALA A 45 -3.90 11.90 -0.64
N MET A 46 -4.30 10.67 -0.35
CA MET A 46 -3.99 9.95 0.89
C MET A 46 -2.85 8.96 0.70
N TRP A 47 -2.77 8.38 -0.50
CA TRP A 47 -1.79 7.36 -0.84
C TRP A 47 -1.08 7.68 -2.14
N LEU A 48 0.21 7.42 -2.14
CA LEU A 48 1.06 7.40 -3.31
C LEU A 48 1.58 5.96 -3.51
N PHE A 49 1.10 5.31 -4.57
CA PHE A 49 1.48 3.94 -4.91
C PHE A 49 2.80 3.90 -5.70
N PRO A 50 3.46 2.73 -5.82
CA PRO A 50 4.69 2.58 -6.59
C PRO A 50 4.61 2.99 -8.05
N SER A 51 3.42 2.91 -8.68
CA SER A 51 3.23 3.39 -10.06
C SER A 51 3.22 4.92 -10.19
N GLY A 52 3.28 5.67 -9.07
CA GLY A 52 3.05 7.12 -9.03
C GLY A 52 1.57 7.50 -8.99
N GLN A 53 0.66 6.53 -9.09
CA GLN A 53 -0.77 6.79 -8.98
C GLN A 53 -1.13 7.23 -7.55
N LEU A 54 -1.97 8.26 -7.49
CA LEU A 54 -2.47 8.84 -6.26
C LEU A 54 -3.90 8.38 -6.00
N VAL A 55 -4.21 8.04 -4.76
CA VAL A 55 -5.57 7.67 -4.35
C VAL A 55 -6.04 8.61 -3.25
N GLN A 56 -7.28 9.06 -3.36
CA GLN A 56 -7.98 9.91 -2.39
C GLN A 56 -9.32 9.31 -2.00
N SER A 57 -9.92 9.86 -0.93
CA SER A 57 -11.32 9.62 -0.65
C SER A 57 -12.18 10.37 -1.67
N ASN A 58 -13.30 9.77 -2.10
CA ASN A 58 -14.24 10.44 -2.99
C ASN A 58 -15.22 11.36 -2.27
N LYS A 59 -15.18 11.41 -0.93
CA LYS A 59 -16.00 12.31 -0.11
C LYS A 59 -15.14 13.48 0.35
N GLU A 60 -15.57 14.70 0.07
CA GLU A 60 -14.82 15.96 0.29
C GLU A 60 -14.47 16.29 1.76
N ASN A 61 -14.85 15.46 2.73
CA ASN A 61 -14.68 15.77 4.15
C ASN A 61 -13.44 15.08 4.78
N ASN A 62 -12.53 15.88 5.32
CA ASN A 62 -11.29 15.47 6.02
C ASN A 62 -11.50 14.43 7.14
N GLN A 63 -12.68 14.41 7.79
CA GLN A 63 -13.01 13.39 8.79
C GLN A 63 -13.04 11.97 8.20
N LYS A 64 -13.46 11.82 6.93
CA LYS A 64 -13.50 10.53 6.25
C LYS A 64 -12.15 10.10 5.70
N ARG A 65 -11.23 11.03 5.46
CA ARG A 65 -9.85 10.72 5.06
C ARG A 65 -9.16 9.80 6.07
N ARG A 66 -9.32 10.08 7.37
CA ARG A 66 -8.83 9.22 8.46
C ARG A 66 -9.43 7.82 8.42
N VAL A 67 -10.72 7.70 8.09
CA VAL A 67 -11.40 6.40 7.97
C VAL A 67 -10.92 5.64 6.73
N CYS A 68 -10.76 6.32 5.59
CA CYS A 68 -10.32 5.71 4.34
C CYS A 68 -8.88 5.19 4.40
N HIS A 69 -8.01 5.72 5.28
CA HIS A 69 -6.68 5.12 5.52
C HIS A 69 -6.78 3.65 5.97
N TYR A 70 -7.89 3.24 6.61
CA TYR A 70 -8.10 1.84 6.98
C TYR A 70 -8.55 0.96 5.80
N TYR A 71 -8.86 1.50 4.62
CA TYR A 71 -9.33 0.71 3.47
C TYR A 71 -8.21 0.01 2.71
N ILE A 72 -6.94 0.38 2.94
CA ILE A 72 -5.79 -0.26 2.28
C ILE A 72 -5.74 -1.76 2.52
N LYS A 73 -6.28 -2.26 3.65
CA LYS A 73 -6.39 -3.70 3.92
C LYS A 73 -7.22 -4.46 2.88
N TYR A 74 -8.15 -3.79 2.19
CA TYR A 74 -8.98 -4.43 1.17
C TYR A 74 -8.26 -4.62 -0.16
N TYR A 75 -7.21 -3.83 -0.46
CA TYR A 75 -6.35 -4.05 -1.63
C TYR A 75 -5.83 -5.49 -1.71
N PHE A 76 -5.46 -6.07 -0.56
CA PHE A 76 -4.87 -7.40 -0.46
C PHE A 76 -5.79 -8.52 -0.97
N ARG A 77 -7.11 -8.32 -0.99
CA ARG A 77 -8.07 -9.28 -1.57
C ARG A 77 -7.84 -9.48 -3.07
N TYR A 78 -7.42 -8.43 -3.78
CA TYR A 78 -7.22 -8.43 -5.23
C TYR A 78 -5.90 -9.05 -5.67
N ILE A 79 -4.95 -9.22 -4.74
CA ILE A 79 -3.71 -9.96 -4.96
C ILE A 79 -3.71 -11.35 -4.30
N GLY A 80 -4.88 -11.83 -3.85
CA GLY A 80 -5.05 -13.18 -3.31
C GLY A 80 -4.70 -13.34 -1.82
N MET A 81 -4.38 -12.27 -1.10
CA MET A 81 -4.02 -12.28 0.32
C MET A 81 -5.23 -11.94 1.21
N LYS A 82 -6.17 -12.89 1.33
CA LYS A 82 -7.45 -12.65 2.03
C LYS A 82 -7.34 -12.56 3.55
N ASN A 83 -6.29 -13.11 4.15
CA ASN A 83 -6.10 -13.14 5.60
C ASN A 83 -5.59 -11.81 6.19
N VAL A 84 -5.28 -10.81 5.35
CA VAL A 84 -4.74 -9.52 5.79
C VAL A 84 -5.69 -8.76 6.72
N LEU A 85 -7.00 -8.98 6.62
CA LEU A 85 -7.95 -8.44 7.59
C LEU A 85 -7.70 -8.95 9.01
N LYS A 86 -7.43 -10.25 9.15
CA LYS A 86 -7.10 -10.87 10.44
C LYS A 86 -5.73 -10.39 10.94
N ILE A 87 -4.75 -10.33 10.04
CA ILE A 87 -3.42 -9.77 10.34
C ILE A 87 -3.53 -8.34 10.88
N GLU A 88 -4.34 -7.48 10.28
CA GLU A 88 -4.51 -6.09 10.73
C GLU A 88 -5.04 -6.00 12.16
N GLN A 89 -5.96 -6.91 12.53
CA GLN A 89 -6.55 -6.98 13.87
C GLN A 89 -5.58 -7.57 14.91
N GLU A 90 -4.77 -8.56 14.53
CA GLU A 90 -3.93 -9.32 15.46
C GLU A 90 -2.49 -8.84 15.53
N ASN A 91 -1.96 -8.26 14.44
CA ASN A 91 -0.56 -7.88 14.34
C ASN A 91 -0.34 -6.68 13.40
N GLN A 92 -0.50 -5.48 13.96
CA GLN A 92 -0.35 -4.24 13.22
C GLN A 92 1.06 -4.02 12.65
N HIS A 93 2.11 -4.59 13.27
CA HIS A 93 3.47 -4.52 12.72
C HIS A 93 3.60 -5.31 11.41
N VAL A 94 3.03 -6.53 11.34
CA VAL A 94 3.02 -7.32 10.12
C VAL A 94 2.17 -6.62 9.06
N PHE A 95 0.98 -6.13 9.43
CA PHE A 95 0.13 -5.39 8.50
C PHE A 95 0.84 -4.18 7.90
N ASN A 96 1.44 -3.33 8.74
CA ASN A 96 2.17 -2.16 8.26
C ASN A 96 3.33 -2.55 7.35
N ASN A 97 4.11 -3.58 7.69
CA ASN A 97 5.20 -4.04 6.84
C ASN A 97 4.71 -4.58 5.47
N LEU A 98 3.55 -5.24 5.43
CA LEU A 98 2.92 -5.66 4.18
C LEU A 98 2.52 -4.45 3.33
N VAL A 99 2.01 -3.38 3.93
CA VAL A 99 1.62 -2.15 3.23
C VAL A 99 2.85 -1.37 2.73
N THR A 100 3.83 -1.11 3.60
CA THR A 100 4.98 -0.26 3.31
C THR A 100 6.05 -0.97 2.49
N LYS A 101 6.54 -2.15 2.93
CA LYS A 101 7.59 -2.90 2.21
C LYS A 101 7.03 -3.84 1.15
N GLY A 102 5.85 -4.43 1.42
CA GLY A 102 5.23 -5.36 0.48
C GLY A 102 4.61 -4.64 -0.72
N VAL A 103 3.64 -3.75 -0.47
CA VAL A 103 2.94 -3.00 -1.52
C VAL A 103 3.70 -1.74 -1.92
N GLY A 104 4.51 -1.15 -1.05
CA GLY A 104 5.26 0.07 -1.39
C GLY A 104 4.46 1.36 -1.29
N VAL A 105 3.35 1.36 -0.54
CA VAL A 105 2.50 2.56 -0.40
C VAL A 105 3.17 3.60 0.50
N VAL A 106 3.11 4.86 0.10
CA VAL A 106 3.45 6.01 0.95
C VAL A 106 2.16 6.69 1.38
N ASN A 107 1.97 6.88 2.69
CA ASN A 107 0.85 7.67 3.20
C ASN A 107 1.20 9.16 3.07
N LEU A 108 0.34 9.93 2.42
CA LEU A 108 0.49 11.37 2.29
C LEU A 108 -0.36 12.09 3.33
N VAL A 109 0.23 13.11 3.94
CA VAL A 109 -0.46 14.07 4.81
C VAL A 109 -0.25 15.47 4.20
N PRO A 110 -0.99 15.83 3.14
CA PRO A 110 -0.88 17.11 2.46
C PRO A 110 -0.89 18.35 3.35
N GLU A 111 -1.64 18.35 4.46
CA GLU A 111 -1.76 19.52 5.35
C GLU A 111 -0.44 19.89 6.02
N THR A 112 0.40 18.90 6.28
CA THR A 112 1.72 19.09 6.92
C THR A 112 2.86 18.88 5.94
N MET A 113 2.55 18.62 4.65
CA MET A 113 3.50 18.20 3.63
C MET A 113 4.35 17.00 4.09
N ALA A 114 3.76 16.10 4.89
CA ALA A 114 4.45 14.90 5.38
C ALA A 114 4.11 13.69 4.50
N ALA A 115 5.11 12.86 4.25
CA ALA A 115 4.98 11.59 3.55
C ALA A 115 5.54 10.48 4.45
N LEU A 116 4.68 9.57 4.88
CA LEU A 116 5.00 8.51 5.83
C LEU A 116 5.29 7.21 5.08
N LYS A 117 6.47 6.64 5.29
CA LYS A 117 6.92 5.38 4.71
C LYS A 117 7.47 4.44 5.78
N GLY A 118 7.70 3.17 5.44
CA GLY A 118 8.51 2.28 6.29
C GLY A 118 10.00 2.62 6.19
N ASP A 119 10.79 2.42 7.24
CA ASP A 119 12.21 2.82 7.29
C ASP A 119 13.05 2.27 6.13
N ASP A 120 12.92 0.98 5.84
CA ASP A 120 13.58 0.29 4.74
C ASP A 120 12.68 0.18 3.49
N GLN A 121 11.65 1.02 3.33
CA GLN A 121 10.83 1.01 2.11
C GLN A 121 11.59 1.62 0.93
N ASP A 122 11.72 0.85 -0.14
CA ASP A 122 12.29 1.25 -1.41
C ASP A 122 11.29 2.08 -2.23
N LEU A 123 11.54 3.39 -2.33
CA LEU A 123 10.74 4.26 -3.17
C LEU A 123 11.12 4.09 -4.64
N THR A 124 10.11 3.96 -5.50
CA THR A 124 10.30 4.00 -6.95
C THR A 124 10.70 5.39 -7.43
N GLU A 125 11.25 5.50 -8.64
CA GLU A 125 11.58 6.80 -9.23
C GLU A 125 10.36 7.71 -9.40
N GLN A 126 9.20 7.14 -9.74
CA GLN A 126 7.93 7.87 -9.82
C GLN A 126 7.57 8.48 -8.46
N GLN A 127 7.70 7.71 -7.38
CA GLN A 127 7.42 8.20 -6.03
C GLN A 127 8.42 9.28 -5.60
N LYS A 128 9.73 9.05 -5.81
CA LYS A 128 10.78 10.01 -5.50
C LYS A 128 10.55 11.33 -6.24
N GLN A 129 10.24 11.26 -7.53
CA GLN A 129 9.97 12.43 -8.36
C GLN A 129 8.76 13.21 -7.84
N PHE A 130 7.64 12.53 -7.58
CA PHE A 130 6.44 13.16 -7.04
C PHE A 130 6.71 13.86 -5.70
N LEU A 131 7.35 13.17 -4.76
CA LEU A 131 7.62 13.71 -3.43
C LEU A 131 8.56 14.92 -3.49
N ARG A 132 9.59 14.86 -4.35
CA ARG A 132 10.53 15.96 -4.59
C ARG A 132 9.86 17.19 -5.18
N VAL A 133 9.10 17.02 -6.27
CA VAL A 133 8.42 18.12 -6.97
C VAL A 133 7.41 18.81 -6.05
N ASN A 134 6.66 18.03 -5.29
CA ASN A 134 5.65 18.55 -4.37
C ASN A 134 6.21 18.88 -2.98
N LYS A 135 7.54 18.82 -2.78
CA LYS A 135 8.24 19.23 -1.54
C LYS A 135 7.74 18.53 -0.27
N TYR A 136 7.36 17.25 -0.37
CA TYR A 136 7.01 16.45 0.80
C TYR A 136 8.25 16.13 1.63
N LYS A 137 8.10 16.21 2.96
CA LYS A 137 9.08 15.73 3.93
C LYS A 137 8.82 14.25 4.23
N LEU A 138 9.84 13.42 4.09
CA LEU A 138 9.75 11.98 4.35
C LEU A 138 9.94 11.67 5.83
N TYR A 139 9.07 10.84 6.37
CA TYR A 139 9.15 10.31 7.73
C TYR A 139 9.00 8.80 7.71
N SER A 140 9.84 8.13 8.49
CA SER A 140 9.70 6.71 8.75
C SER A 140 8.81 6.50 9.96
N TYR A 141 7.72 5.73 9.83
CA TYR A 141 6.77 5.51 10.93
C TYR A 141 6.69 4.04 11.39
N VAL A 142 7.28 3.12 10.62
CA VAL A 142 7.29 1.68 10.88
C VAL A 142 8.67 1.12 10.58
N LYS A 143 9.12 0.19 11.43
CA LYS A 143 10.31 -0.63 11.20
C LYS A 143 9.97 -1.82 10.30
N ASN A 144 10.45 -1.78 9.07
CA ASN A 144 10.22 -2.79 8.07
C ASN A 144 11.06 -4.04 8.31
N HIS A 145 10.59 -5.15 7.73
CA HIS A 145 11.32 -6.40 7.61
C HIS A 145 11.28 -6.88 6.16
N PRO A 146 12.34 -7.54 5.67
CA PRO A 146 12.38 -8.08 4.32
C PRO A 146 11.16 -8.97 4.00
N ILE A 147 10.51 -8.72 2.86
CA ILE A 147 9.38 -9.51 2.39
C ILE A 147 9.90 -10.73 1.63
N THR A 148 10.18 -11.80 2.36
CA THR A 148 10.63 -13.09 1.82
C THR A 148 9.47 -14.09 1.71
N ALA A 149 9.66 -15.19 0.96
CA ALA A 149 8.71 -16.29 0.95
C ALA A 149 8.39 -16.82 2.35
N LYS A 150 9.41 -16.96 3.21
CA LYS A 150 9.27 -17.39 4.61
C LYS A 150 8.46 -16.38 5.43
N TYR A 151 8.68 -15.08 5.21
CA TYR A 151 7.91 -14.02 5.86
C TYR A 151 6.43 -14.12 5.50
N LEU A 152 6.11 -14.21 4.21
CA LEU A 152 4.73 -14.33 3.72
C LEU A 152 4.06 -15.61 4.20
N ALA A 153 4.77 -16.74 4.22
CA ALA A 153 4.25 -18.00 4.74
C ALA A 153 3.97 -17.93 6.25
N LYS A 154 4.76 -17.17 7.03
CA LYS A 154 4.48 -16.92 8.45
C LYS A 154 3.27 -16.00 8.62
N ALA A 155 3.20 -14.93 7.83
CA ALA A 155 2.04 -14.02 7.84
C ALA A 155 0.74 -14.73 7.45
N ALA A 156 0.79 -15.71 6.54
CA ALA A 156 -0.36 -16.52 6.13
C ALA A 156 -0.92 -17.43 7.24
N LYS A 157 -0.15 -17.68 8.32
CA LYS A 157 -0.53 -18.54 9.45
C LYS A 157 -1.13 -17.76 10.64
N ILE A 158 -1.09 -16.43 10.57
CA ILE A 158 -1.87 -15.54 11.44
C ILE A 158 -3.31 -15.63 10.96
#